data_AF-A0A6J4UDP8-F1
#
_entry.id   AF-A0A6J4UDP8-F1
#
_cell.length_a   1.000
_cell.length_b   1.000
_cell.length_c   1.000
_cell.angle_alpha   90.00
_cell.angle_beta   90.00
_cell.angle_gamma   90.00
#
_symmetry.space_group_name_H-M   'P 1'
#
loop_
_entity.id
_entity.type
_entity.pdbx_description
1 polymer ?
#
loop_
_entity_poly.entity_id
_entity_poly.type
_entity_poly.pdbx_seq_one_letter_code
_entity_poly.pdbx_strand_id
1 'polypeptide(L)'
;MTETAMTAPSATTATLSVPGDAAVDLHLHTHASDGAWTPEGLVDHLVERGFRVVSVCDHDTQWSVPEVTRLGTERGLYVVPGVEVTTRWSDRQWHLLVYGIVPGRTDEAAAPFQALLAETDTQLQRLAADARDRYVAAGKDLPGLADLHADRPMWPYHVLMAAIGAGHVKDLKEAAETLVSLGGEFTADQPLERVVEAAHLAGGICVVAHPGRSDSVGVMTAADLDRMLETIPLDGLEGHYRSYTDEQTALYRGLAADRGMLISCGSDSHALGKPVDPRPWQARWCAGLLARLGVAVTPDHPGERAWACGRDPLAVIPEPEKPAGPATTAEGSDVGTPTGDQRASDPPAEVLTDVAARVDAAEVPSPS
;
A
#
# COMPACT_ATOMS: atom_id res chain seq x y z
N MET A 1 -0.09 -64.73 -12.45
CA MET A 1 -0.72 -63.40 -12.56
C MET A 1 0.14 -62.46 -11.73
N THR A 2 0.99 -61.67 -12.38
CA THR A 2 1.89 -60.72 -11.74
C THR A 2 1.20 -59.36 -11.73
N GLU A 3 0.82 -58.91 -10.54
CA GLU A 3 0.18 -57.61 -10.33
C GLU A 3 1.27 -56.52 -10.42
N THR A 4 1.24 -55.76 -11.51
CA THR A 4 2.09 -54.60 -11.71
C THR A 4 1.51 -53.43 -10.91
N ALA A 5 2.12 -53.11 -9.78
CA ALA A 5 1.80 -51.90 -9.05
C ALA A 5 2.20 -50.68 -9.90
N MET A 6 1.20 -49.95 -10.41
CA MET A 6 1.39 -48.65 -11.03
C MET A 6 1.69 -47.63 -9.92
N THR A 7 2.94 -47.20 -9.83
CA THR A 7 3.33 -46.02 -9.06
C THR A 7 2.72 -44.79 -9.72
N ALA A 8 1.84 -44.08 -9.01
CA ALA A 8 1.33 -42.79 -9.45
C ALA A 8 2.49 -41.78 -9.54
N PRO A 9 2.56 -40.93 -10.58
CA PRO A 9 3.56 -39.89 -10.67
C PRO A 9 3.33 -38.88 -9.54
N SER A 10 4.36 -38.67 -8.71
CA SER A 10 4.42 -37.56 -7.77
C SER A 10 4.36 -36.27 -8.58
N ALA A 11 3.27 -35.51 -8.43
CA ALA A 11 3.15 -34.18 -8.99
C ALA A 11 4.18 -33.28 -8.31
N THR A 12 5.34 -33.15 -8.93
CA THR A 12 6.30 -32.09 -8.58
C THR A 12 5.65 -30.79 -9.03
N THR A 13 5.03 -30.04 -8.11
CA THR A 13 4.59 -28.68 -8.37
C THR A 13 5.82 -27.92 -8.83
N ALA A 14 5.90 -27.60 -10.12
CA ALA A 14 7.01 -26.83 -10.65
C ALA A 14 7.03 -25.47 -9.96
N THR A 15 8.03 -25.22 -9.11
CA THR A 15 8.28 -23.91 -8.52
C THR A 15 8.49 -22.92 -9.66
N LEU A 16 7.67 -21.86 -9.74
CA LEU A 16 7.88 -20.79 -10.72
C LEU A 16 9.30 -20.25 -10.54
N SER A 17 10.04 -20.08 -11.64
CA SER A 17 11.39 -19.51 -11.60
C SER A 17 11.53 -18.35 -12.57
N VAL A 18 12.17 -17.27 -12.11
CA VAL A 18 12.41 -16.04 -12.86
C VAL A 18 13.89 -15.61 -12.79
N PRO A 19 14.43 -14.97 -13.85
CA PRO A 19 15.74 -14.30 -13.81
C PRO A 19 15.85 -13.25 -12.70
N GLY A 20 17.08 -12.93 -12.29
CA GLY A 20 17.33 -11.92 -11.26
C GLY A 20 16.89 -10.52 -11.68
N ASP A 21 17.03 -10.21 -12.97
CA ASP A 21 16.63 -8.95 -13.60
C ASP A 21 15.16 -8.91 -14.04
N ALA A 22 14.37 -9.95 -13.77
CA ALA A 22 12.94 -9.96 -14.09
C ALA A 22 12.20 -8.83 -13.37
N ALA A 23 11.32 -8.14 -14.10
CA ALA A 23 10.52 -7.04 -13.58
C ALA A 23 9.44 -7.54 -12.62
N VAL A 24 9.42 -6.98 -11.41
CA VAL A 24 8.45 -7.27 -10.36
C VAL A 24 7.91 -6.00 -9.70
N ASP A 25 6.69 -6.07 -9.18
CA ASP A 25 6.08 -5.01 -8.36
C ASP A 25 5.08 -5.61 -7.38
N LEU A 26 5.39 -5.54 -6.08
CA LEU A 26 4.65 -6.25 -5.04
C LEU A 26 3.75 -5.32 -4.23
N HIS A 27 3.43 -4.14 -4.75
CA HIS A 27 2.52 -3.19 -4.11
C HIS A 27 1.78 -2.36 -5.17
N LEU A 28 0.59 -2.82 -5.54
CA LEU A 28 -0.25 -2.21 -6.56
C LEU A 28 -1.68 -2.09 -6.07
N HIS A 29 -2.35 -1.00 -6.42
CA HIS A 29 -3.74 -0.73 -6.07
C HIS A 29 -4.62 -0.70 -7.30
N THR A 30 -5.89 -1.03 -7.10
CA THR A 30 -6.94 -1.04 -8.10
C THR A 30 -8.11 -0.21 -7.63
N HIS A 31 -9.11 -0.11 -8.49
CA HIS A 31 -10.40 0.48 -8.18
C HIS A 31 -11.25 -0.30 -7.15
N ALA A 32 -10.69 -1.28 -6.46
CA ALA A 32 -11.31 -1.94 -5.32
C ALA A 32 -11.07 -1.21 -4.00
N SER A 33 -10.01 -0.40 -3.90
CA SER A 33 -9.74 0.55 -2.81
C SER A 33 -9.79 1.99 -3.35
N ASP A 34 -8.67 2.70 -3.36
CA ASP A 34 -8.51 4.09 -3.76
C ASP A 34 -7.73 4.27 -5.08
N GLY A 35 -7.46 3.17 -5.77
CA GLY A 35 -6.91 3.18 -7.12
C GLY A 35 -7.95 3.47 -8.21
N ALA A 36 -7.47 3.64 -9.43
CA ALA A 36 -8.30 3.75 -10.65
C ALA A 36 -7.96 2.68 -11.71
N TRP A 37 -6.98 1.81 -11.43
CA TRP A 37 -6.74 0.64 -12.27
C TRP A 37 -7.93 -0.31 -12.23
N THR A 38 -8.47 -0.68 -13.40
CA THR A 38 -9.31 -1.87 -13.51
C THR A 38 -8.41 -3.12 -13.49
N PRO A 39 -8.88 -4.27 -13.02
CA PRO A 39 -8.12 -5.53 -13.09
C PRO A 39 -7.55 -5.81 -14.48
N GLU A 40 -8.36 -5.63 -15.53
CA GLU A 40 -7.93 -5.83 -16.91
C GLU A 40 -6.89 -4.81 -17.37
N GLY A 41 -7.14 -3.51 -17.12
CA GLY A 41 -6.22 -2.46 -17.53
C GLY A 41 -4.86 -2.55 -16.84
N LEU A 42 -4.84 -2.97 -15.57
CA LEU A 42 -3.60 -3.23 -14.83
C LEU A 42 -2.83 -4.40 -15.44
N VAL A 43 -3.49 -5.53 -15.65
CA VAL A 43 -2.83 -6.72 -16.21
C VAL A 43 -2.30 -6.45 -17.61
N ASP A 44 -3.06 -5.79 -18.48
CA ASP A 44 -2.59 -5.40 -19.81
C ASP A 44 -1.34 -4.53 -19.74
N HIS A 45 -1.37 -3.48 -18.91
CA HIS A 45 -0.23 -2.59 -18.72
C HIS A 45 1.04 -3.32 -18.25
N LEU A 46 0.89 -4.25 -17.30
CA LEU A 46 1.98 -5.02 -16.73
C LEU A 46 2.56 -6.01 -17.75
N VAL A 47 1.71 -6.71 -18.49
CA VAL A 47 2.13 -7.67 -19.52
C VAL A 47 2.84 -6.95 -20.67
N GLU A 48 2.29 -5.82 -21.14
CA GLU A 48 2.91 -4.99 -22.19
C GLU A 48 4.31 -4.50 -21.81
N ARG A 49 4.55 -4.25 -20.51
CA ARG A 49 5.85 -3.83 -19.98
C ARG A 49 6.76 -4.97 -19.53
N GLY A 50 6.33 -6.23 -19.71
CA GLY A 50 7.15 -7.41 -19.44
C GLY A 50 7.31 -7.77 -17.96
N PHE A 51 6.40 -7.33 -17.08
CA PHE A 51 6.37 -7.77 -15.69
C PHE A 51 6.16 -9.28 -15.61
N ARG A 52 6.82 -9.91 -14.62
CA ARG A 52 6.79 -11.37 -14.44
C ARG A 52 6.07 -11.79 -13.18
N VAL A 53 6.24 -11.04 -12.10
CA VAL A 53 5.63 -11.33 -10.79
C VAL A 53 5.12 -10.02 -10.19
N VAL A 54 3.85 -9.99 -9.80
CA VAL A 54 3.26 -8.82 -9.16
C VAL A 54 2.39 -9.21 -7.98
N SER A 55 2.03 -8.24 -7.15
CA SER A 55 1.01 -8.39 -6.12
C SER A 55 0.06 -7.20 -6.18
N VAL A 56 -1.24 -7.48 -6.15
CA VAL A 56 -2.25 -6.46 -5.88
C VAL A 56 -2.54 -6.46 -4.41
N CYS A 57 -2.46 -5.29 -3.81
CA CYS A 57 -2.49 -5.05 -2.38
C CYS A 57 -3.48 -3.93 -2.07
N ASP A 58 -4.69 -3.98 -2.66
CA ASP A 58 -5.74 -3.02 -2.36
C ASP A 58 -5.89 -2.86 -0.84
N HIS A 59 -6.14 -1.63 -0.40
CA HIS A 59 -6.32 -1.38 1.02
C HIS A 59 -7.49 -2.21 1.58
N ASP A 60 -7.26 -2.90 2.69
CA ASP A 60 -8.23 -3.69 3.50
C ASP A 60 -9.16 -4.65 2.74
N THR A 61 -8.84 -4.99 1.49
CA THR A 61 -9.66 -5.88 0.67
C THR A 61 -8.81 -6.70 -0.30
N GLN A 62 -9.29 -7.91 -0.60
CA GLN A 62 -8.72 -8.75 -1.65
C GLN A 62 -9.67 -8.90 -2.84
N TRP A 63 -10.65 -7.99 -2.97
CA TRP A 63 -11.75 -8.13 -3.92
C TRP A 63 -11.27 -8.28 -5.38
N SER A 64 -10.23 -7.55 -5.78
CA SER A 64 -9.69 -7.59 -7.15
C SER A 64 -8.80 -8.82 -7.41
N VAL A 65 -8.23 -9.42 -6.36
CA VAL A 65 -7.20 -10.45 -6.46
C VAL A 65 -7.64 -11.67 -7.28
N PRO A 66 -8.84 -12.24 -7.13
CA PRO A 66 -9.28 -13.36 -7.96
C PRO A 66 -9.27 -13.06 -9.46
N GLU A 67 -9.76 -11.87 -9.85
CA GLU A 67 -9.85 -11.49 -11.26
C GLU A 67 -8.48 -11.15 -11.85
N VAL A 68 -7.66 -10.39 -11.11
CA VAL A 68 -6.28 -10.09 -11.53
C VAL A 68 -5.46 -11.38 -11.66
N THR A 69 -5.63 -12.33 -10.74
CA THR A 69 -4.95 -13.65 -10.79
C THR A 69 -5.37 -14.44 -12.02
N ARG A 70 -6.68 -14.47 -12.34
CA ARG A 70 -7.21 -15.16 -13.53
C ARG A 70 -6.63 -14.57 -14.81
N LEU A 71 -6.75 -13.25 -14.98
CA LEU A 71 -6.24 -12.53 -16.15
C LEU A 71 -4.72 -12.63 -16.28
N GLY A 72 -3.99 -12.52 -15.17
CA GLY A 72 -2.55 -12.69 -15.14
C GLY A 72 -2.12 -14.08 -15.60
N THR A 73 -2.78 -15.12 -15.09
CA THR A 73 -2.52 -16.51 -15.49
C THR A 73 -2.73 -16.72 -17.00
N GLU A 74 -3.82 -16.17 -17.56
CA GLU A 74 -4.12 -16.25 -18.99
C GLU A 74 -3.07 -15.54 -19.86
N ARG A 75 -2.37 -14.54 -19.31
CA ARG A 75 -1.42 -13.67 -20.03
C ARG A 75 0.04 -13.88 -19.62
N GLY A 76 0.35 -14.90 -18.81
CA GLY A 76 1.71 -15.27 -18.42
C GLY A 76 2.34 -14.40 -17.32
N LEU A 77 1.52 -13.65 -16.58
CA LEU A 77 1.89 -12.85 -15.42
C LEU A 77 1.55 -13.61 -14.12
N TYR A 78 2.52 -13.82 -13.24
CA TYR A 78 2.26 -14.45 -11.95
C TYR A 78 1.80 -13.40 -10.94
N VAL A 79 0.65 -13.65 -10.32
CA VAL A 79 0.04 -12.75 -9.34
C VAL A 79 0.10 -13.41 -7.97
N VAL A 80 0.84 -12.78 -7.06
CA VAL A 80 0.84 -13.12 -5.64
C VAL A 80 -0.42 -12.51 -5.01
N PRO A 81 -1.24 -13.29 -4.28
CA PRO A 81 -2.32 -12.73 -3.49
C PRO A 81 -1.76 -11.78 -2.42
N GLY A 82 -2.22 -10.52 -2.43
CA GLY A 82 -1.83 -9.49 -1.46
C GLY A 82 -3.04 -8.75 -0.91
N VAL A 83 -2.78 -7.93 0.11
CA VAL A 83 -3.66 -6.89 0.67
C VAL A 83 -2.78 -5.95 1.48
N GLU A 84 -3.05 -4.64 1.42
CA GLU A 84 -2.46 -3.67 2.34
C GLU A 84 -3.46 -3.41 3.47
N VAL A 85 -3.22 -3.99 4.65
CA VAL A 85 -4.12 -3.83 5.79
C VAL A 85 -3.78 -2.52 6.52
N THR A 86 -4.79 -1.69 6.75
CA THR A 86 -4.70 -0.51 7.60
C THR A 86 -4.65 -0.95 9.05
N THR A 87 -3.51 -0.72 9.70
CA THR A 87 -3.26 -1.16 11.07
C THR A 87 -2.95 -0.01 12.00
N ARG A 88 -3.10 -0.23 13.30
CA ARG A 88 -2.66 0.71 14.34
C ARG A 88 -1.74 0.02 15.32
N TRP A 89 -0.64 0.68 15.66
CA TRP A 89 0.26 0.24 16.71
C TRP A 89 0.67 1.45 17.55
N SER A 90 0.57 1.30 18.87
CA SER A 90 0.67 2.41 19.82
C SER A 90 -0.42 3.48 19.56
N ASP A 91 -0.04 4.68 19.18
CA ASP A 91 -0.91 5.83 18.83
C ASP A 91 -0.89 6.15 17.34
N ARG A 92 -0.28 5.28 16.53
CA ARG A 92 0.04 5.56 15.13
C ARG A 92 -0.53 4.52 14.18
N GLN A 93 -1.06 5.00 13.05
CA GLN A 93 -1.44 4.15 11.93
C GLN A 93 -0.21 3.70 11.14
N TRP A 94 -0.25 2.44 10.71
CA TRP A 94 0.76 1.77 9.89
C TRP A 94 0.07 0.93 8.83
N HIS A 95 0.68 0.79 7.68
CA HIS A 95 0.19 -0.14 6.67
C HIS A 95 1.01 -1.41 6.67
N LEU A 96 0.31 -2.54 6.62
CA LEU A 96 0.92 -3.86 6.62
C LEU A 96 0.54 -4.59 5.33
N LEU A 97 1.54 -4.88 4.51
CA LEU A 97 1.39 -5.75 3.35
C LEU A 97 1.32 -7.20 3.85
N VAL A 98 0.23 -7.88 3.51
CA VAL A 98 0.04 -9.30 3.80
C VAL A 98 0.01 -10.08 2.51
N TYR A 99 0.99 -10.97 2.31
CA TYR A 99 1.14 -11.75 1.08
C TYR A 99 0.82 -13.23 1.29
N GLY A 100 0.35 -13.89 0.24
CA GLY A 100 0.28 -15.35 0.14
C GLY A 100 -1.01 -15.98 0.67
N ILE A 101 -1.96 -15.18 1.16
CA ILE A 101 -3.28 -15.68 1.59
C ILE A 101 -4.25 -15.58 0.41
N VAL A 102 -4.62 -16.73 -0.16
CA VAL A 102 -5.61 -16.81 -1.25
C VAL A 102 -7.01 -16.40 -0.71
N PRO A 103 -7.72 -15.48 -1.39
CA PRO A 103 -9.07 -15.06 -0.99
C PRO A 103 -10.08 -16.21 -1.05
N GLY A 104 -11.07 -16.20 -0.16
CA GLY A 104 -12.16 -17.19 -0.16
C GLY A 104 -11.79 -18.56 0.41
N ARG A 105 -10.60 -18.69 1.02
CA ARG A 105 -10.26 -19.88 1.83
C ARG A 105 -11.25 -20.07 2.97
N THR A 106 -11.70 -21.30 3.16
CA THR A 106 -12.72 -21.68 4.18
C THR A 106 -12.17 -22.58 5.28
N ASP A 107 -10.85 -22.82 5.31
CA ASP A 107 -10.22 -23.59 6.37
C ASP A 107 -10.10 -22.78 7.67
N GLU A 108 -10.05 -23.48 8.82
CA GLU A 108 -10.02 -22.86 10.15
C GLU A 108 -8.86 -21.90 10.35
N ALA A 109 -7.72 -22.16 9.69
CA ALA A 109 -6.52 -21.34 9.80
C ALA A 109 -6.68 -19.99 9.08
N ALA A 110 -7.45 -19.92 7.99
CA ALA A 110 -7.76 -18.67 7.29
C ALA A 110 -8.89 -17.85 7.91
N ALA A 111 -9.77 -18.49 8.70
CA ALA A 111 -10.98 -17.87 9.22
C ALA A 111 -10.76 -16.57 10.02
N PRO A 112 -9.75 -16.46 10.92
CA PRO A 112 -9.50 -15.21 11.66
C PRO A 112 -9.15 -14.03 10.75
N PHE A 113 -8.33 -14.27 9.73
CA PHE A 113 -7.91 -13.23 8.79
C PHE A 113 -9.07 -12.77 7.90
N GLN A 114 -9.86 -13.71 7.38
CA GLN A 114 -11.06 -13.40 6.58
C GLN A 114 -12.10 -12.63 7.41
N ALA A 115 -12.29 -13.01 8.69
CA ALA A 115 -13.19 -12.29 9.59
C ALA A 115 -12.72 -10.86 9.87
N LEU A 116 -11.42 -10.65 10.02
CA LEU A 116 -10.83 -9.33 10.21
C LEU A 116 -11.07 -8.40 9.02
N LEU A 117 -10.82 -8.87 7.79
CA LEU A 117 -11.10 -8.08 6.58
C LEU A 117 -12.60 -7.77 6.45
N ALA A 118 -13.48 -8.73 6.75
CA ALA A 118 -14.93 -8.52 6.74
C ALA A 118 -15.42 -7.53 7.81
N GLU A 119 -14.80 -7.53 9.00
CA GLU A 119 -15.05 -6.56 10.07
C GLU A 119 -14.68 -5.15 9.62
N THR A 120 -13.48 -4.98 9.03
CA THR A 120 -13.02 -3.70 8.48
C THR A 120 -13.92 -3.20 7.34
N ASP A 121 -14.28 -4.05 6.38
CA ASP A 121 -15.21 -3.71 5.30
C ASP A 121 -16.57 -3.24 5.83
N THR A 122 -17.12 -3.94 6.83
CA THR A 122 -18.38 -3.54 7.48
C THR A 122 -18.26 -2.17 8.17
N GLN A 123 -17.11 -1.85 8.76
CA GLN A 123 -16.88 -0.54 9.36
C GLN A 123 -16.77 0.55 8.29
N LEU A 124 -15.99 0.32 7.23
CA LEU A 124 -15.80 1.27 6.13
C LEU A 124 -17.12 1.58 5.41
N GLN A 125 -17.98 0.58 5.17
CA GLN A 125 -19.30 0.80 4.59
C GLN A 125 -20.20 1.65 5.48
N ARG A 126 -20.17 1.44 6.80
CA ARG A 126 -20.92 2.27 7.76
C ARG A 126 -20.41 3.71 7.77
N LEU A 127 -19.09 3.90 7.78
CA LEU A 127 -18.47 5.23 7.72
C LEU A 127 -18.78 5.94 6.41
N ALA A 128 -18.80 5.22 5.28
CA ALA A 128 -19.18 5.80 3.99
C ALA A 128 -20.64 6.28 3.99
N ALA A 129 -21.55 5.49 4.56
CA ALA A 129 -22.95 5.89 4.71
C ALA A 129 -23.11 7.13 5.61
N ASP A 130 -22.48 7.13 6.78
CA ASP A 130 -22.49 8.27 7.69
C ASP A 130 -21.89 9.53 7.03
N ALA A 131 -20.75 9.39 6.34
CA ALA A 131 -20.12 10.48 5.61
C ALA A 131 -21.06 11.08 4.57
N ARG A 132 -21.70 10.23 3.76
CA ARG A 132 -22.65 10.69 2.75
C ARG A 132 -23.82 11.44 3.38
N ASP A 133 -24.43 10.87 4.42
CA ASP A 133 -25.59 11.46 5.09
C ASP A 133 -25.27 12.82 5.69
N ARG A 134 -24.06 13.00 6.24
CA ARG A 134 -23.57 14.30 6.73
C ARG A 134 -23.39 15.33 5.62
N TYR A 135 -22.79 14.95 4.50
CA TYR A 135 -22.67 15.83 3.33
C TYR A 135 -24.05 16.28 2.84
N VAL A 136 -24.99 15.35 2.67
CA VAL A 136 -26.35 15.65 2.22
C VAL A 136 -27.09 16.55 3.22
N ALA A 137 -26.98 16.27 4.53
CA ALA A 137 -27.59 17.09 5.57
C ALA A 137 -27.02 18.52 5.61
N ALA A 138 -25.76 18.71 5.21
CA ALA A 138 -25.12 20.02 5.05
C ALA A 138 -25.49 20.73 3.74
N GLY A 139 -26.42 20.20 2.94
CA GLY A 139 -26.85 20.76 1.66
C GLY A 139 -25.89 20.48 0.50
N LYS A 140 -24.92 19.57 0.67
CA LYS A 140 -24.01 19.11 -0.38
C LYS A 140 -24.57 17.81 -0.97
N ASP A 141 -25.42 17.93 -1.98
CA ASP A 141 -26.08 16.77 -2.60
C ASP A 141 -25.06 15.82 -3.25
N LEU A 142 -25.23 14.51 -3.02
CA LEU A 142 -24.34 13.45 -3.49
C LEU A 142 -25.15 12.24 -4.00
N PRO A 143 -24.65 11.53 -5.05
CA PRO A 143 -25.28 10.30 -5.54
C PRO A 143 -25.47 9.25 -4.45
N GLY A 144 -26.38 8.29 -4.67
CA GLY A 144 -26.54 7.16 -3.76
C GLY A 144 -25.26 6.31 -3.72
N LEU A 145 -24.96 5.66 -2.58
CA LEU A 145 -23.76 4.81 -2.46
C LEU A 145 -23.70 3.71 -3.54
N ALA A 146 -24.86 3.13 -3.90
CA ALA A 146 -24.95 2.13 -4.96
C ALA A 146 -24.53 2.69 -6.33
N ASP A 147 -24.75 3.99 -6.60
CA ASP A 147 -24.36 4.63 -7.85
C ASP A 147 -22.86 4.99 -7.86
N LEU A 148 -22.30 5.26 -6.69
CA LEU A 148 -20.88 5.61 -6.55
C LEU A 148 -19.96 4.40 -6.78
N HIS A 149 -20.34 3.23 -6.27
CA HIS A 149 -19.46 2.06 -6.26
C HIS A 149 -20.26 0.75 -6.30
N ALA A 150 -21.10 0.57 -7.33
CA ALA A 150 -21.87 -0.66 -7.53
C ALA A 150 -20.97 -1.91 -7.48
N ASP A 151 -21.34 -2.86 -6.62
CA ASP A 151 -20.75 -4.21 -6.48
C ASP A 151 -19.25 -4.27 -6.13
N ARG A 152 -18.68 -3.16 -5.63
CA ARG A 152 -17.28 -3.06 -5.18
C ARG A 152 -17.23 -2.61 -3.71
N PRO A 153 -16.10 -2.83 -3.00
CA PRO A 153 -15.92 -2.31 -1.64
C PRO A 153 -16.19 -0.80 -1.59
N MET A 154 -16.86 -0.34 -0.53
CA MET A 154 -17.32 1.05 -0.38
C MET A 154 -16.71 1.69 0.86
N TRP A 155 -16.07 2.83 0.66
CA TRP A 155 -15.19 3.48 1.61
C TRP A 155 -15.56 4.96 1.72
N PRO A 156 -15.27 5.64 2.85
CA PRO A 156 -15.42 7.08 2.96
C PRO A 156 -14.68 7.84 1.85
N TYR A 157 -13.52 7.35 1.41
CA TYR A 157 -12.78 7.88 0.26
C TYR A 157 -13.66 8.13 -0.97
N HIS A 158 -14.53 7.18 -1.34
CA HIS A 158 -15.40 7.30 -2.50
C HIS A 158 -16.44 8.42 -2.36
N VAL A 159 -16.91 8.67 -1.13
CA VAL A 159 -17.81 9.78 -0.82
C VAL A 159 -17.08 11.11 -0.93
N LEU A 160 -15.83 11.18 -0.45
CA LEU A 160 -15.00 12.37 -0.57
C LEU A 160 -14.68 12.69 -2.04
N MET A 161 -14.37 11.67 -2.84
CA MET A 161 -14.18 11.82 -4.29
C MET A 161 -15.48 12.27 -4.99
N ALA A 162 -16.64 11.78 -4.56
CA ALA A 162 -17.93 12.25 -5.06
C ALA A 162 -18.17 13.73 -4.73
N ALA A 163 -17.78 14.18 -3.54
CA ALA A 163 -17.86 15.59 -3.14
C ALA A 163 -16.97 16.50 -4.00
N ILE A 164 -15.75 16.05 -4.33
CA ILE A 164 -14.86 16.73 -5.28
C ILE A 164 -15.50 16.76 -6.66
N GLY A 165 -15.97 15.61 -7.16
CA GLY A 165 -16.58 15.48 -8.49
C GLY A 165 -17.85 16.32 -8.67
N ALA A 166 -18.62 16.53 -7.58
CA ALA A 166 -19.78 17.41 -7.56
C ALA A 166 -19.43 18.90 -7.38
N GLY A 167 -18.15 19.24 -7.17
CA GLY A 167 -17.67 20.61 -7.00
C GLY A 167 -17.95 21.22 -5.62
N HIS A 168 -18.23 20.40 -4.62
CA HIS A 168 -18.53 20.87 -3.25
C HIS A 168 -17.29 21.26 -2.45
N VAL A 169 -16.12 20.76 -2.85
CA VAL A 169 -14.78 20.91 -2.26
C VAL A 169 -13.74 20.76 -3.38
N LYS A 170 -12.54 21.33 -3.21
CA LYS A 170 -11.55 21.41 -4.30
C LYS A 170 -10.63 20.20 -4.43
N ASP A 171 -10.33 19.54 -3.32
CA ASP A 171 -9.35 18.46 -3.21
C ASP A 171 -9.72 17.52 -2.05
N LEU A 172 -8.99 16.41 -1.94
CA LEU A 172 -9.23 15.40 -0.91
C LEU A 172 -9.01 15.96 0.50
N LYS A 173 -8.09 16.91 0.67
CA LYS A 173 -7.84 17.57 1.94
C LYS A 173 -9.07 18.27 2.46
N GLU A 174 -9.61 19.15 1.64
CA GLU A 174 -10.80 19.92 1.97
C GLU A 174 -12.00 19.01 2.17
N ALA A 175 -12.10 17.92 1.40
CA ALA A 175 -13.14 16.91 1.58
C ALA A 175 -13.07 16.24 2.97
N ALA A 176 -11.88 15.82 3.39
CA ALA A 176 -11.65 15.20 4.69
C ALA A 176 -11.90 16.18 5.85
N GLU A 177 -11.33 17.40 5.76
CA GLU A 177 -11.52 18.46 6.76
C GLU A 177 -13.00 18.85 6.89
N THR A 178 -13.72 18.92 5.75
CA THR A 178 -15.16 19.18 5.75
C THR A 178 -15.91 18.06 6.46
N LEU A 179 -15.65 16.80 6.16
CA LEU A 179 -16.31 15.67 6.80
C LEU A 179 -16.12 15.69 8.33
N VAL A 180 -14.90 15.95 8.78
CA VAL A 180 -14.57 16.07 10.21
C VAL A 180 -15.27 17.25 10.85
N SER A 181 -15.34 18.40 10.18
CA SER A 181 -16.09 19.56 10.68
C SER A 181 -17.60 19.28 10.81
N LEU A 182 -18.11 18.33 10.02
CA LEU A 182 -19.48 17.82 10.11
C LEU A 182 -19.63 16.70 11.16
N GLY A 183 -18.57 16.38 11.90
CA GLY A 183 -18.53 15.37 12.97
C GLY A 183 -18.43 13.92 12.46
N GLY A 184 -18.04 13.73 11.21
CA GLY A 184 -17.85 12.40 10.61
C GLY A 184 -16.42 11.88 10.75
N GLU A 185 -16.29 10.57 10.61
CA GLU A 185 -15.02 9.84 10.58
C GLU A 185 -14.84 9.18 9.21
N PHE A 186 -13.59 8.88 8.83
CA PHE A 186 -13.30 8.29 7.53
C PHE A 186 -12.23 7.19 7.54
N THR A 187 -11.70 6.81 8.70
CA THR A 187 -10.70 5.74 8.84
C THR A 187 -11.24 4.57 9.65
N ALA A 188 -10.84 3.37 9.26
CA ALA A 188 -10.95 2.16 10.06
C ALA A 188 -9.57 1.50 10.10
N ASP A 189 -9.19 0.95 11.25
CA ASP A 189 -7.93 0.24 11.41
C ASP A 189 -8.07 -0.96 12.35
N GLN A 190 -7.09 -1.85 12.29
CA GLN A 190 -7.00 -3.04 13.13
C GLN A 190 -5.71 -3.03 13.95
N PRO A 191 -5.69 -3.56 15.18
CA PRO A 191 -4.45 -3.69 15.94
C PRO A 191 -3.40 -4.49 15.16
N LEU A 192 -2.20 -3.95 14.99
CA LEU A 192 -1.13 -4.56 14.18
C LEU A 192 -0.83 -6.01 14.62
N GLU A 193 -0.77 -6.27 15.92
CA GLU A 193 -0.53 -7.59 16.49
C GLU A 193 -1.62 -8.60 16.09
N ARG A 194 -2.88 -8.17 16.04
CA ARG A 194 -4.03 -9.00 15.67
C ARG A 194 -3.98 -9.38 14.20
N VAL A 195 -3.58 -8.43 13.34
CA VAL A 195 -3.44 -8.68 11.90
C VAL A 195 -2.31 -9.66 11.63
N VAL A 196 -1.14 -9.48 12.27
CA VAL A 196 0.01 -10.38 12.10
C VAL A 196 -0.32 -11.78 12.59
N GLU A 197 -0.93 -11.93 13.78
CA GLU A 197 -1.35 -13.24 14.29
C GLU A 197 -2.31 -13.96 13.34
N ALA A 198 -3.37 -13.27 12.90
CA ALA A 198 -4.37 -13.84 11.99
C ALA A 198 -3.77 -14.22 10.63
N ALA A 199 -2.91 -13.36 10.07
CA ALA A 199 -2.25 -13.62 8.81
C ALA A 199 -1.29 -14.81 8.91
N HIS A 200 -0.49 -14.90 9.96
CA HIS A 200 0.44 -16.00 10.20
C HIS A 200 -0.27 -17.34 10.39
N LEU A 201 -1.39 -17.36 11.10
CA LEU A 201 -2.24 -18.56 11.20
C LEU A 201 -2.67 -19.04 9.81
N ALA A 202 -3.05 -18.10 8.94
CA ALA A 202 -3.40 -18.39 7.55
C ALA A 202 -2.19 -18.74 6.65
N GLY A 203 -0.96 -18.67 7.16
CA GLY A 203 0.28 -18.91 6.40
C GLY A 203 0.74 -17.72 5.56
N GLY A 204 0.22 -16.53 5.83
CA GLY A 204 0.64 -15.28 5.20
C GLY A 204 1.98 -14.76 5.70
N ILE A 205 2.54 -13.81 4.95
CA ILE A 205 3.79 -13.11 5.26
C ILE A 205 3.47 -11.63 5.48
N CYS A 206 3.93 -11.06 6.58
CA CYS A 206 3.62 -9.71 7.02
C CYS A 206 4.81 -8.76 6.85
N VAL A 207 4.68 -7.77 5.97
CA VAL A 207 5.73 -6.81 5.62
C VAL A 207 5.25 -5.40 5.94
N VAL A 208 6.04 -4.62 6.69
CA VAL A 208 5.72 -3.20 6.93
C VAL A 208 5.84 -2.44 5.60
N ALA A 209 4.72 -1.84 5.17
CA ALA A 209 4.66 -1.05 3.95
C ALA A 209 5.35 0.30 4.16
N HIS A 210 6.05 0.76 3.11
CA HIS A 210 6.66 2.08 2.97
C HIS A 210 7.12 2.75 4.28
N PRO A 211 7.98 2.10 5.10
CA PRO A 211 8.35 2.58 6.44
C PRO A 211 9.00 3.98 6.48
N GLY A 212 9.58 4.44 5.37
CA GLY A 212 10.15 5.77 5.18
C GLY A 212 9.27 6.80 4.50
N ARG A 213 7.98 6.51 4.27
CA ARG A 213 7.02 7.50 3.79
C ARG A 213 6.82 8.55 4.88
N SER A 214 6.99 9.82 4.52
CA SER A 214 6.95 10.94 5.47
C SER A 214 5.64 11.74 5.38
N ASP A 215 4.61 11.20 4.75
CA ASP A 215 3.28 11.78 4.64
C ASP A 215 2.54 11.64 5.99
N SER A 216 2.73 12.65 6.83
CA SER A 216 1.85 13.00 7.96
C SER A 216 1.96 12.13 9.21
N VAL A 217 2.42 10.88 9.11
CA VAL A 217 2.48 9.96 10.26
C VAL A 217 3.90 9.76 10.82
N GLY A 218 4.92 10.32 10.16
CA GLY A 218 6.34 10.20 10.51
C GLY A 218 7.02 9.01 9.83
N VAL A 219 8.34 8.89 9.95
CA VAL A 219 9.08 7.74 9.37
C VAL A 219 9.41 6.73 10.46
N MET A 220 9.43 5.44 10.11
CA MET A 220 9.87 4.38 11.01
C MET A 220 11.35 4.52 11.31
N THR A 221 11.69 4.62 12.59
CA THR A 221 13.06 4.58 13.07
C THR A 221 13.49 3.16 13.43
N ALA A 222 14.80 2.94 13.61
CA ALA A 222 15.31 1.67 14.14
C ALA A 222 14.68 1.32 15.51
N ALA A 223 14.45 2.31 16.36
CA ALA A 223 13.85 2.13 17.68
C ALA A 223 12.37 1.75 17.61
N ASP A 224 11.63 2.30 16.64
CA ASP A 224 10.24 1.87 16.41
C ASP A 224 10.19 0.41 15.98
N LEU A 225 11.04 0.03 15.02
CA LEU A 225 11.13 -1.35 14.56
C LEU A 225 11.52 -2.31 15.69
N ASP A 226 12.50 -1.95 16.53
CA ASP A 226 12.90 -2.77 17.67
C ASP A 226 11.74 -2.97 18.66
N ARG A 227 11.02 -1.91 19.01
CA ARG A 227 9.85 -2.00 19.89
C ARG A 227 8.72 -2.84 19.31
N MET A 228 8.48 -2.76 18.00
CA MET A 228 7.48 -3.62 17.34
C MET A 228 7.90 -5.09 17.42
N LEU A 229 9.16 -5.39 17.10
CA LEU A 229 9.67 -6.77 17.06
C LEU A 229 9.81 -7.43 18.42
N GLU A 230 9.79 -6.67 19.52
CA GLU A 230 9.73 -7.23 20.88
C GLU A 230 8.49 -8.09 21.11
N THR A 231 7.36 -7.76 20.44
CA THR A 231 6.07 -8.42 20.69
C THR A 231 5.35 -8.89 19.42
N ILE A 232 5.74 -8.39 18.24
CA ILE A 232 5.06 -8.67 16.98
C ILE A 232 6.06 -9.29 15.99
N PRO A 233 5.83 -10.53 15.53
CA PRO A 233 6.77 -11.23 14.64
C PRO A 233 6.63 -10.75 13.18
N LEU A 234 6.98 -9.51 12.88
CA LEU A 234 6.98 -9.00 11.50
C LEU A 234 8.03 -9.75 10.64
N ASP A 235 7.69 -10.05 9.39
CA ASP A 235 8.56 -10.83 8.51
C ASP A 235 9.51 -9.98 7.65
N GLY A 236 9.12 -8.74 7.33
CA GLY A 236 9.86 -7.94 6.36
C GLY A 236 9.56 -6.45 6.37
N LEU A 237 10.35 -5.71 5.58
CA LEU A 237 10.16 -4.29 5.28
C LEU A 237 10.07 -4.07 3.77
N GLU A 238 9.24 -3.12 3.35
CA GLU A 238 9.31 -2.58 1.99
C GLU A 238 10.54 -1.66 1.87
N GLY A 239 11.67 -2.26 1.50
CA GLY A 239 12.94 -1.54 1.40
C GLY A 239 13.14 -0.78 0.09
N HIS A 240 12.33 -1.10 -0.93
CA HIS A 240 12.35 -0.47 -2.25
C HIS A 240 10.99 0.15 -2.52
N TYR A 241 10.94 1.47 -2.57
CA TYR A 241 9.70 2.21 -2.69
C TYR A 241 9.85 3.39 -3.65
N ARG A 242 8.77 3.77 -4.35
CA ARG A 242 8.79 4.78 -5.43
C ARG A 242 9.50 6.10 -5.07
N SER A 243 9.37 6.54 -3.82
CA SER A 243 9.87 7.84 -3.36
C SER A 243 11.19 7.76 -2.59
N TYR A 244 11.83 6.60 -2.51
CA TYR A 244 13.07 6.47 -1.75
C TYR A 244 14.28 6.92 -2.54
N THR A 245 15.18 7.60 -1.83
CA THR A 245 16.56 7.77 -2.28
C THR A 245 17.34 6.47 -2.09
N ASP A 246 18.53 6.40 -2.67
CA ASP A 246 19.45 5.29 -2.40
C ASP A 246 19.82 5.19 -0.92
N GLU A 247 19.96 6.31 -0.22
CA GLU A 247 20.27 6.32 1.22
C GLU A 247 19.11 5.74 2.05
N GLN A 248 17.86 6.10 1.73
CA GLN A 248 16.69 5.53 2.40
C GLN A 248 16.55 4.03 2.11
N THR A 249 16.76 3.63 0.85
CA THR A 249 16.79 2.23 0.44
C THR A 249 17.88 1.46 1.20
N ALA A 250 19.09 2.02 1.31
CA ALA A 250 20.19 1.43 2.06
C ALA A 250 19.86 1.32 3.57
N LEU A 251 19.22 2.34 4.15
CA LEU A 251 18.79 2.34 5.53
C LEU A 251 17.84 1.18 5.83
N TYR A 252 16.71 1.08 5.12
CA TYR A 252 15.71 0.03 5.39
C TYR A 252 16.22 -1.37 5.07
N ARG A 253 17.07 -1.51 4.04
CA ARG A 253 17.77 -2.78 3.78
C ARG A 253 18.74 -3.16 4.88
N GLY A 254 19.46 -2.20 5.46
CA GLY A 254 20.33 -2.40 6.61
C GLY A 254 19.55 -2.86 7.84
N LEU A 255 18.46 -2.14 8.17
CA LEU A 255 17.58 -2.49 9.30
C LEU A 255 17.03 -3.91 9.19
N ALA A 256 16.57 -4.29 8.00
CA ALA A 256 16.08 -5.64 7.74
C ALA A 256 17.20 -6.70 7.86
N ALA A 257 18.38 -6.43 7.28
CA ALA A 257 19.51 -7.36 7.31
C ALA A 257 19.99 -7.62 8.75
N ASP A 258 20.09 -6.58 9.58
CA ASP A 258 20.50 -6.69 10.99
C ASP A 258 19.55 -7.55 11.83
N ARG A 259 18.28 -7.67 11.38
CA ARG A 259 17.20 -8.39 12.07
C ARG A 259 16.78 -9.67 11.37
N GLY A 260 17.44 -10.05 10.28
CA GLY A 260 17.11 -11.25 9.51
C GLY A 260 15.76 -11.19 8.79
N MET A 261 15.26 -9.99 8.51
CA MET A 261 13.96 -9.75 7.89
C MET A 261 14.03 -9.78 6.35
N LEU A 262 12.89 -10.03 5.73
CA LEU A 262 12.69 -10.02 4.28
C LEU A 262 12.64 -8.58 3.74
N ILE A 263 12.87 -8.44 2.42
CA ILE A 263 12.69 -7.18 1.69
C ILE A 263 11.62 -7.36 0.62
N SER A 264 10.64 -6.45 0.61
CA SER A 264 9.71 -6.25 -0.50
C SER A 264 10.10 -5.03 -1.37
N CYS A 265 9.45 -4.92 -2.53
CA CYS A 265 9.57 -3.81 -3.46
C CYS A 265 8.21 -3.46 -4.06
N GLY A 266 7.85 -2.19 -4.04
CA GLY A 266 6.52 -1.72 -4.43
C GLY A 266 6.55 -0.34 -5.06
N SER A 267 5.77 -0.13 -6.12
CA SER A 267 5.55 1.21 -6.66
C SER A 267 4.48 1.97 -5.92
N ASP A 268 3.53 1.26 -5.30
CA ASP A 268 2.32 1.86 -4.74
C ASP A 268 1.54 2.63 -5.82
N SER A 269 1.45 2.01 -7.01
CA SER A 269 0.73 2.56 -8.16
C SER A 269 -0.77 2.43 -7.97
N HIS A 270 -1.47 3.55 -8.07
CA HIS A 270 -2.92 3.65 -7.92
C HIS A 270 -3.62 3.84 -9.27
N ALA A 271 -2.98 4.53 -10.21
CA ALA A 271 -3.50 4.75 -11.55
C ALA A 271 -2.36 5.05 -12.54
N LEU A 272 -2.68 5.05 -13.84
CA LEU A 272 -1.74 5.47 -14.88
C LEU A 272 -1.28 6.93 -14.62
N GLY A 273 0.04 7.09 -14.43
CA GLY A 273 0.70 8.36 -14.18
C GLY A 273 0.36 9.03 -12.84
N LYS A 274 -0.31 8.35 -11.90
CA LYS A 274 -0.73 8.93 -10.62
C LYS A 274 -0.68 7.92 -9.45
N PRO A 275 0.16 8.15 -8.43
CA PRO A 275 1.30 9.07 -8.43
C PRO A 275 2.40 8.62 -9.40
N VAL A 276 2.47 7.32 -9.69
CA VAL A 276 3.43 6.69 -10.61
C VAL A 276 2.77 5.52 -11.35
N ASP A 277 3.28 5.19 -12.54
CA ASP A 277 3.04 3.88 -13.17
C ASP A 277 3.69 2.75 -12.33
N PRO A 278 3.23 1.49 -12.46
CA PRO A 278 3.95 0.33 -11.96
C PRO A 278 5.44 0.37 -12.29
N ARG A 279 6.29 0.07 -11.32
CA ARG A 279 7.74 0.23 -11.44
C ARG A 279 8.42 -1.14 -11.56
N PRO A 280 9.25 -1.37 -12.60
CA PRO A 280 9.87 -2.67 -12.84
C PRO A 280 11.09 -2.88 -11.94
N TRP A 281 10.85 -3.16 -10.65
CA TRP A 281 11.90 -3.55 -9.72
C TRP A 281 12.53 -4.88 -10.15
N GLN A 282 13.79 -5.13 -9.79
CA GLN A 282 14.46 -6.38 -10.15
C GLN A 282 14.12 -7.46 -9.11
N ALA A 283 13.69 -8.64 -9.56
CA ALA A 283 13.35 -9.79 -8.70
C ALA A 283 14.45 -10.13 -7.67
N ARG A 284 15.73 -9.94 -8.03
CA ARG A 284 16.86 -10.14 -7.11
C ARG A 284 16.84 -9.24 -5.86
N TRP A 285 16.15 -8.10 -5.89
CA TRP A 285 16.10 -7.14 -4.77
C TRP A 285 15.22 -7.64 -3.63
N CYS A 286 14.26 -8.50 -3.93
CA CYS A 286 13.30 -9.11 -3.01
C CYS A 286 13.32 -10.66 -3.07
N ALA A 287 14.42 -11.27 -3.54
CA ALA A 287 14.50 -12.72 -3.79
C ALA A 287 14.15 -13.60 -2.59
N GLY A 288 14.48 -13.16 -1.36
CA GLY A 288 14.11 -13.89 -0.14
C GLY A 288 12.60 -13.95 0.07
N LEU A 289 11.89 -12.84 -0.18
CA LEU A 289 10.43 -12.79 -0.11
C LEU A 289 9.81 -13.65 -1.21
N LEU A 290 10.27 -13.49 -2.46
CA LEU A 290 9.80 -14.29 -3.59
C LEU A 290 9.96 -15.79 -3.34
N ALA A 291 11.09 -16.23 -2.77
CA ALA A 291 11.32 -17.63 -2.43
C ALA A 291 10.31 -18.15 -1.41
N ARG A 292 9.97 -17.35 -0.38
CA ARG A 292 8.93 -17.68 0.61
C ARG A 292 7.53 -17.74 -0.01
N LEU A 293 7.30 -17.00 -1.09
CA LEU A 293 6.06 -17.00 -1.88
C LEU A 293 6.04 -18.06 -3.00
N GLY A 294 7.02 -18.96 -3.03
CA GLY A 294 7.08 -20.06 -4.00
C GLY A 294 7.64 -19.68 -5.38
N VAL A 295 8.33 -18.54 -5.48
CA VAL A 295 8.99 -18.05 -6.70
C VAL A 295 10.51 -18.09 -6.53
N ALA A 296 11.18 -18.97 -7.27
CA ALA A 296 12.63 -19.06 -7.27
C ALA A 296 13.25 -17.98 -8.16
N VAL A 297 14.19 -17.20 -7.62
CA VAL A 297 14.97 -16.23 -8.40
C VAL A 297 16.32 -16.83 -8.77
N THR A 298 16.58 -17.00 -10.07
CA THR A 298 17.88 -17.48 -10.54
C THR A 298 18.91 -16.34 -10.54
N PRO A 299 20.10 -16.51 -9.94
CA PRO A 299 21.14 -15.49 -10.01
C PRO A 299 21.62 -15.29 -11.45
N ASP A 300 21.77 -14.03 -11.89
CA ASP A 300 22.32 -13.76 -13.24
C ASP A 300 23.82 -14.10 -13.27
N HIS A 301 24.54 -13.87 -12.16
CA HIS A 301 25.95 -14.22 -11.97
C HIS A 301 26.28 -14.68 -10.55
N PRO A 302 27.25 -15.61 -10.35
CA PRO A 302 27.74 -15.99 -9.03
C PRO A 302 28.33 -14.80 -8.28
N GLY A 303 27.87 -14.55 -7.05
CA GLY A 303 28.42 -13.51 -6.17
C GLY A 303 27.92 -12.08 -6.42
N GLU A 304 26.94 -11.89 -7.32
CA GLU A 304 26.31 -10.60 -7.49
C GLU A 304 25.51 -10.20 -6.24
N ARG A 305 25.76 -8.99 -5.73
CA ARG A 305 25.03 -8.45 -4.58
C ARG A 305 23.54 -8.33 -4.93
N ALA A 306 22.67 -8.56 -3.94
CA ALA A 306 21.25 -8.30 -4.09
C ALA A 306 21.02 -6.85 -4.55
N TRP A 307 21.63 -5.85 -3.91
CA TRP A 307 21.52 -4.44 -4.28
C TRP A 307 22.72 -3.61 -3.77
N ALA A 308 22.94 -2.43 -4.35
CA ALA A 308 23.87 -1.39 -3.87
C ALA A 308 23.40 -0.01 -4.37
N CYS A 309 23.80 1.09 -3.71
CA CYS A 309 23.53 2.45 -4.20
C CYS A 309 23.97 2.62 -5.68
N GLY A 310 23.19 3.37 -6.45
CA GLY A 310 23.38 3.63 -7.87
C GLY A 310 22.89 2.51 -8.79
N ARG A 311 22.35 1.40 -8.25
CA ARG A 311 21.77 0.30 -9.05
C ARG A 311 20.35 0.58 -9.52
N ASP A 312 19.69 1.55 -8.91
CA ASP A 312 18.32 1.92 -9.21
C ASP A 312 18.27 3.21 -10.04
N PRO A 313 18.05 3.11 -11.36
CA PRO A 313 18.09 4.26 -12.24
C PRO A 313 16.92 5.24 -12.02
N LEU A 314 15.93 4.85 -11.24
CA LEU A 314 14.73 5.64 -10.92
C LEU A 314 14.71 6.09 -9.44
N ALA A 315 15.78 5.87 -8.69
CA ALA A 315 15.89 6.34 -7.31
C ALA A 315 15.75 7.87 -7.24
N VAL A 316 15.09 8.36 -6.19
CA VAL A 316 14.95 9.80 -5.98
C VAL A 316 16.33 10.40 -5.72
N ILE A 317 16.69 11.41 -6.51
CA ILE A 317 17.93 12.16 -6.34
C ILE A 317 17.62 13.33 -5.39
N PRO A 318 18.26 13.43 -4.22
CA PRO A 318 18.09 14.57 -3.33
C PRO A 318 18.45 15.87 -4.05
N GLU A 319 17.66 16.93 -3.85
CA GLU A 319 18.10 18.25 -4.28
C GLU A 319 19.43 18.60 -3.55
N PRO A 320 20.43 19.15 -4.26
CA PRO A 320 21.64 19.60 -3.59
C PRO A 320 21.29 20.61 -2.51
N GLU A 321 21.83 20.44 -1.31
CA GLU A 321 21.63 21.39 -0.22
C GLU A 321 21.92 22.80 -0.76
N LYS A 322 20.93 23.70 -0.64
CA LYS A 322 21.16 25.11 -0.97
C LYS A 322 22.37 25.56 -0.16
N PRO A 323 23.43 26.09 -0.79
CA PRO A 323 24.56 26.62 -0.04
C PRO A 323 24.01 27.62 0.97
N ALA A 324 24.41 27.47 2.24
CA ALA A 324 24.00 28.38 3.29
C ALA A 324 24.24 29.82 2.79
N GLY A 325 23.16 30.54 2.52
CA GLY A 325 23.25 31.91 2.06
C GLY A 325 24.04 32.71 3.09
N PRO A 326 24.85 33.70 2.68
CA PRO A 326 25.49 34.59 3.64
C PRO A 326 24.40 35.18 4.54
N ALA A 327 24.64 35.21 5.86
CA ALA A 327 23.71 35.76 6.83
C ALA A 327 23.39 37.22 6.46
N THR A 328 22.26 37.45 5.79
CA THR A 328 21.80 38.78 5.42
C THR A 328 21.06 39.38 6.60
N THR A 329 21.69 40.37 7.22
CA THR A 329 21.04 41.36 8.08
C THR A 329 19.89 42.01 7.32
N ALA A 330 18.73 42.05 7.96
CA ALA A 330 17.49 42.57 7.42
C ALA A 330 17.55 44.08 7.15
N GLU A 331 17.21 44.49 5.92
CA GLU A 331 16.59 45.80 5.63
C GLU A 331 15.62 45.68 4.43
N GLY A 332 14.36 46.07 4.65
CA GLY A 332 13.61 46.97 3.76
C GLY A 332 13.06 46.51 2.39
N SER A 333 11.73 46.34 2.35
CA SER A 333 10.76 46.76 1.31
C SER A 333 10.91 46.29 -0.16
N ASP A 334 9.90 45.61 -0.69
CA ASP A 334 8.76 46.20 -1.44
C ASP A 334 8.13 45.19 -2.45
N VAL A 335 6.89 45.49 -2.82
CA VAL A 335 5.82 44.74 -3.50
C VAL A 335 6.17 44.03 -4.82
N GLY A 336 5.61 42.83 -5.00
CA GLY A 336 5.52 42.13 -6.29
C GLY A 336 4.39 41.08 -6.32
N THR A 337 3.38 41.33 -7.15
CA THR A 337 2.18 40.52 -7.40
C THR A 337 2.51 39.13 -7.98
N PRO A 338 1.80 38.03 -7.63
CA PRO A 338 1.96 36.76 -8.34
C PRO A 338 0.92 36.63 -9.46
N THR A 339 1.41 36.51 -10.69
CA THR A 339 0.70 35.95 -11.84
C THR A 339 1.10 34.48 -12.00
N GLY A 340 0.12 33.62 -12.26
CA GLY A 340 0.33 32.42 -13.09
C GLY A 340 0.27 31.07 -12.38
N ASP A 341 -0.94 30.49 -12.44
CA ASP A 341 -1.19 29.10 -12.85
C ASP A 341 -0.54 27.97 -12.02
N GLN A 342 -1.20 27.59 -10.93
CA GLN A 342 -1.07 26.28 -10.30
C GLN A 342 -2.40 25.55 -10.47
N ARG A 343 -2.48 24.67 -11.48
CA ARG A 343 -3.49 23.61 -11.48
C ARG A 343 -3.05 22.60 -10.42
N ALA A 344 -3.91 22.43 -9.41
CA ALA A 344 -3.74 21.48 -8.32
C ALA A 344 -3.54 20.06 -8.87
N SER A 345 -2.44 19.44 -8.46
CA SER A 345 -2.23 18.00 -8.54
C SER A 345 -2.81 17.39 -7.28
N ASP A 346 -3.94 16.70 -7.40
CA ASP A 346 -4.57 16.00 -6.29
C ASP A 346 -3.70 14.80 -5.86
N PRO A 347 -3.27 14.71 -4.59
CA PRO A 347 -2.67 13.50 -4.05
C PRO A 347 -3.75 12.40 -3.86
N PRO A 348 -3.37 11.10 -3.90
CA PRO A 348 -4.28 9.97 -3.60
C PRO A 348 -4.74 9.99 -2.13
N ALA A 349 -5.43 8.94 -1.63
CA ALA A 349 -6.13 8.89 -0.34
C ALA A 349 -5.32 9.30 0.92
N GLU A 350 -4.01 9.50 0.76
CA GLU A 350 -2.95 9.93 1.69
C GLU A 350 -3.21 11.24 2.47
N VAL A 351 -4.21 12.05 2.11
CA VAL A 351 -4.56 13.26 2.89
C VAL A 351 -5.39 12.96 4.13
N LEU A 352 -5.96 11.77 4.20
CA LEU A 352 -6.91 11.39 5.24
C LEU A 352 -6.24 11.28 6.63
N THR A 353 -5.01 10.79 6.72
CA THR A 353 -4.35 10.56 8.02
C THR A 353 -3.97 11.84 8.78
N ASP A 354 -3.60 12.94 8.10
CA ASP A 354 -3.24 14.23 8.75
C ASP A 354 -4.46 14.94 9.37
N VAL A 355 -5.65 14.74 8.80
CA VAL A 355 -6.86 15.38 9.32
C VAL A 355 -7.32 14.72 10.62
N ALA A 356 -7.21 13.39 10.73
CA ALA A 356 -7.58 12.66 11.96
C ALA A 356 -6.66 13.01 13.14
N ALA A 357 -5.34 13.09 12.94
CA ALA A 357 -4.36 13.38 13.99
C ALA A 357 -4.50 14.80 14.59
N ARG A 358 -5.06 15.76 13.84
CA ARG A 358 -5.25 17.15 14.31
C ARG A 358 -6.47 17.33 15.21
N VAL A 359 -7.41 16.38 15.21
CA VAL A 359 -8.63 16.45 16.02
C VAL A 359 -8.39 15.91 17.43
N ASP A 360 -7.56 14.88 17.59
CA ASP A 360 -7.17 14.35 18.91
C ASP A 360 -6.33 15.35 19.74
N ALA A 361 -5.73 16.35 19.10
CA ALA A 361 -4.98 17.42 19.76
C ALA A 361 -5.86 18.62 20.17
N ALA A 362 -7.14 18.67 19.78
CA ALA A 362 -8.05 19.74 20.17
C ALA A 362 -8.69 19.40 21.54
N GLU A 363 -8.10 19.96 22.59
CA GLU A 363 -8.54 19.87 23.99
C GLU A 363 -10.08 19.95 24.15
N VAL A 364 -10.64 18.89 24.73
CA VAL A 364 -11.97 18.94 25.36
C VAL A 364 -11.87 19.84 26.60
N PRO A 365 -12.59 20.97 26.70
CA PRO A 365 -12.59 21.76 27.92
C PRO A 365 -13.35 20.98 29.01
N SER A 366 -12.66 20.74 30.13
CA SER A 366 -13.22 20.10 31.33
C SER A 366 -14.51 20.80 31.77
N PRO A 367 -15.59 20.05 32.09
CA PRO A 367 -16.79 20.66 32.64
C PRO A 367 -16.53 21.13 34.08
N SER A 368 -16.88 22.39 34.32
CA SER A 368 -16.86 23.11 35.60
C SER A 368 -17.76 22.51 36.68
#